data_AF-A0A975C2D6-F1
#
_entry.id   AF-A0A975C2D6-F1
#
_cell.length_a   1.000
_cell.length_b   1.000
_cell.length_c   1.000
_cell.angle_alpha   90.00
_cell.angle_beta   90.00
_cell.angle_gamma   90.00
#
_symmetry.space_group_name_H-M   'P 1'
#
loop_
_entity.id
_entity.type
_entity.pdbx_description
1 polymer ?
#
loop_
_entity_poly.entity_id
_entity_poly.type
_entity_poly.pdbx_seq_one_letter_code
_entity_poly.pdbx_strand_id
1 'polypeptide(L)'
;MLVIACVLAGQAVQDARSGEVRVVTIAPRAPRHRTSTETLAETLDRCRLAGPSGADDPACRSAWAQSRDHFFSHATAELSDE
;
A
#
# COMPACT_ATOMS: atom_id res chain seq x y z
N MET A 1 -9.54 35.45 26.97
CA MET A 1 -10.09 34.99 25.68
C MET A 1 -8.97 34.22 24.99
N LEU A 2 -8.85 32.91 25.20
CA LEU A 2 -9.48 31.83 24.41
C LEU A 2 -9.06 31.97 22.94
N VAL A 3 -8.18 31.14 22.37
CA VAL A 3 -8.42 29.72 22.08
C VAL A 3 -7.14 28.88 22.26
N ILE A 4 -7.12 28.06 23.31
CA ILE A 4 -6.38 26.80 23.35
C ILE A 4 -7.26 25.78 22.64
N ALA A 5 -6.79 25.21 21.53
CA ALA A 5 -7.39 24.03 20.90
C ALA A 5 -6.27 23.18 20.31
N CYS A 6 -5.53 22.53 21.20
CA CYS A 6 -4.37 21.70 20.88
C CYS A 6 -4.58 20.23 21.28
N VAL A 7 -5.80 19.69 21.26
CA VAL A 7 -6.02 18.32 21.70
C VAL A 7 -7.09 17.61 20.85
N LEU A 8 -6.77 16.36 20.50
CA LEU A 8 -7.66 15.24 20.13
C LEU A 8 -7.86 14.95 18.63
N ALA A 9 -6.82 14.50 17.95
CA ALA A 9 -6.98 13.68 16.74
C ALA A 9 -5.92 12.55 16.58
N GLY A 10 -5.22 12.17 17.65
CA GLY A 10 -4.03 11.30 17.55
C GLY A 10 -4.03 10.01 18.38
N GLN A 11 -5.15 9.57 18.96
CA GLN A 11 -5.15 8.44 19.91
C GLN A 11 -5.84 7.16 19.39
N ALA A 12 -6.28 7.11 18.14
CA ALA A 12 -6.94 5.91 17.60
C ALA A 12 -5.96 4.85 17.03
N VAL A 13 -4.64 5.10 17.02
CA VAL A 13 -3.67 4.20 16.38
C VAL A 13 -3.15 3.07 17.29
N GLN A 14 -3.39 3.11 18.60
CA GLN A 14 -2.72 2.19 19.55
C GLN A 14 -3.48 0.91 19.90
N ASP A 15 -4.77 0.79 19.58
CA ASP A 15 -5.56 -0.41 19.96
C ASP A 15 -5.50 -1.57 18.95
N ALA A 16 -4.92 -1.38 17.75
CA ALA A 16 -4.90 -2.41 16.72
C ALA A 16 -3.80 -3.49 16.88
N ARG A 17 -3.00 -3.45 17.96
CA ARG A 17 -1.89 -4.40 18.20
C ARG A 17 -2.22 -5.59 19.10
N SER A 18 -3.49 -5.77 19.50
CA SER A 18 -3.92 -6.92 20.30
C SER A 18 -5.08 -7.63 19.59
N GLY A 19 -4.79 -8.75 18.95
CA GLY A 19 -5.78 -9.56 18.27
C GLY A 19 -5.17 -10.35 17.12
N GLU A 20 -4.90 -11.61 17.38
CA GLU A 20 -4.64 -12.66 16.38
C GLU A 20 -5.62 -12.55 15.20
N VAL A 21 -5.12 -12.22 14.00
CA VAL A 21 -5.91 -12.29 12.76
C VAL A 21 -5.20 -13.21 11.79
N ARG A 22 -5.45 -14.52 11.95
CA ARG A 22 -5.30 -15.47 10.84
C ARG A 22 -6.47 -15.26 9.90
N VAL A 23 -6.29 -14.37 8.93
CA VAL A 23 -7.21 -14.23 7.80
C VAL A 23 -6.40 -14.35 6.53
N VAL A 24 -6.33 -15.59 6.03
CA VAL A 24 -5.98 -15.86 4.63
C VAL A 24 -7.20 -15.46 3.81
N THR A 25 -7.29 -14.19 3.46
CA THR A 25 -8.22 -13.71 2.43
C THR A 25 -7.43 -13.56 1.15
N ILE A 26 -7.62 -14.49 0.21
CA ILE A 26 -7.25 -14.25 -1.18
C ILE A 26 -8.25 -13.21 -1.70
N ALA A 27 -7.81 -11.96 -1.78
CA ALA A 27 -8.65 -10.86 -2.24
C ALA A 27 -9.10 -11.08 -3.70
N PRO A 28 -10.29 -10.59 -4.10
CA PRO A 28 -10.71 -10.62 -5.48
C PRO A 28 -9.69 -9.88 -6.33
N ARG A 29 -9.23 -10.51 -7.41
CA ARG A 29 -8.28 -9.94 -8.35
C ARG A 29 -8.79 -8.56 -8.79
N ALA A 30 -8.01 -7.53 -8.49
CA ALA A 30 -8.31 -6.14 -8.82
C ALA A 30 -8.72 -6.01 -10.30
N PRO A 31 -9.60 -5.06 -10.65
CA PRO A 31 -10.01 -4.83 -12.02
C PRO A 31 -8.77 -4.67 -12.90
N ARG A 32 -8.67 -5.51 -13.94
CA ARG A 32 -7.56 -5.48 -14.88
C ARG A 32 -7.43 -4.07 -15.41
N HIS A 33 -6.38 -3.39 -14.97
CA HIS A 33 -6.12 -2.03 -15.38
C HIS A 33 -6.01 -2.02 -16.91
N ARG A 34 -6.67 -1.03 -17.54
CA ARG A 34 -6.67 -0.85 -18.99
C ARG A 34 -5.25 -1.03 -19.49
N THR A 35 -5.11 -1.77 -20.58
CA THR A 35 -3.88 -2.10 -21.30
C THR A 35 -3.02 -0.84 -21.50
N SER A 36 -2.27 -0.45 -20.47
CA SER A 36 -1.08 0.35 -20.64
C SER A 36 -0.03 -0.66 -21.08
N THR A 37 0.58 -0.41 -22.23
CA THR A 37 1.78 -1.13 -22.65
C THR A 37 2.95 -0.85 -21.70
N GLU A 38 2.79 0.13 -20.80
CA GLU A 38 3.77 0.39 -19.76
C GLU A 38 3.93 -0.83 -18.85
N THR A 39 5.19 -1.17 -18.66
CA THR A 39 5.65 -2.08 -17.63
C THR A 39 5.31 -1.54 -16.23
N LEU A 40 5.35 -2.44 -15.24
CA LEU A 40 5.22 -2.05 -13.83
C LEU A 40 6.27 -0.99 -13.43
N ALA A 41 7.51 -1.13 -13.92
CA ALA A 41 8.59 -0.21 -13.63
C ALA A 41 8.32 1.21 -14.15
N GLU A 42 7.85 1.33 -15.40
CA GLU A 42 7.49 2.63 -16.01
C GLU A 42 6.32 3.28 -15.27
N THR A 43 5.33 2.49 -14.85
CA THR A 43 4.22 3.00 -14.04
C THR A 43 4.71 3.53 -12.68
N LEU A 44 5.60 2.81 -12.01
CA LEU A 44 6.16 3.24 -10.73
C LEU A 44 7.01 4.52 -10.86
N ASP A 45 7.78 4.65 -11.93
CA ASP A 45 8.58 5.85 -12.20
C ASP A 45 7.67 7.08 -12.40
N ARG A 46 6.64 6.95 -13.24
CA ARG A 46 5.62 7.99 -13.42
C ARG A 46 4.93 8.36 -12.10
N CYS A 47 4.57 7.38 -11.28
CA CYS A 47 3.95 7.62 -9.98
C CYS A 47 4.89 8.28 -8.97
N ARG A 48 6.18 7.98 -9.02
CA ARG A 48 7.21 8.64 -8.20
C ARG A 48 7.36 10.11 -8.58
N LEU A 49 7.35 10.43 -9.88
CA LEU A 49 7.42 11.81 -10.37
C LEU A 49 6.16 12.61 -10.04
N ALA A 50 4.98 11.97 -9.98
CA ALA A 50 3.73 12.61 -9.59
C ALA A 50 3.70 13.04 -8.10
N GLY A 51 4.51 12.40 -7.25
CA GLY A 51 4.62 12.74 -5.83
C GLY A 51 3.27 12.65 -5.10
N PRO A 52 2.89 13.63 -4.26
CA PRO A 52 1.64 13.62 -3.50
C PRO A 52 0.38 13.48 -4.38
N SER A 53 0.39 14.04 -5.59
CA SER A 53 -0.72 13.96 -6.53
C SER A 53 -0.99 12.53 -7.01
N GLY A 54 0.02 11.65 -6.94
CA GLY A 54 -0.13 10.23 -7.27
C GLY A 54 -0.88 9.41 -6.20
N ALA A 55 -1.11 9.94 -5.00
CA ALA A 55 -1.81 9.22 -3.94
C ALA A 55 -3.29 8.94 -4.29
N ASP A 56 -3.93 9.89 -4.98
CA ASP A 56 -5.33 9.79 -5.38
C ASP A 56 -5.51 9.01 -6.70
N ASP A 57 -4.44 8.76 -7.45
CA ASP A 57 -4.48 7.96 -8.67
C ASP A 57 -4.61 6.45 -8.36
N PRO A 58 -5.73 5.80 -8.73
CA PRO A 58 -5.91 4.36 -8.54
C PRO A 58 -4.84 3.51 -9.24
N ALA A 59 -4.27 4.00 -10.35
CA ALA A 59 -3.17 3.32 -11.05
C ALA A 59 -1.92 3.25 -10.17
N CYS A 60 -1.56 4.38 -9.56
CA CYS A 60 -0.40 4.47 -8.69
C CYS A 60 -0.57 3.63 -7.42
N ARG A 61 -1.76 3.65 -6.81
CA ARG A 61 -2.04 2.77 -5.66
C ARG A 61 -1.89 1.30 -6.02
N SER A 62 -2.40 0.89 -7.18
CA SER A 62 -2.28 -0.51 -7.64
C SER A 62 -0.83 -0.90 -7.93
N ALA A 63 -0.06 -0.03 -8.58
CA ALA A 63 1.34 -0.31 -8.92
C ALA A 63 2.21 -0.44 -7.67
N TRP A 64 2.04 0.45 -6.69
CA TRP A 64 2.76 0.38 -5.42
C TRP A 64 2.38 -0.86 -4.60
N ALA A 65 1.11 -1.26 -4.60
CA ALA A 65 0.68 -2.51 -3.96
C ALA A 65 1.37 -3.72 -4.60
N GLN A 66 1.36 -3.83 -5.93
CA GLN A 66 2.02 -4.92 -6.64
C GLN A 66 3.53 -4.96 -6.41
N SER A 67 4.21 -3.80 -6.41
CA SER A 67 5.64 -3.72 -6.09
C SER A 67 5.97 -4.24 -4.69
N ARG A 68 5.13 -3.87 -3.71
CA ARG A 68 5.28 -4.31 -2.31
C ARG A 68 5.06 -5.82 -2.17
N ASP A 69 4.07 -6.37 -2.85
CA ASP A 69 3.79 -7.80 -2.84
C ASP A 69 4.97 -8.59 -3.42
N HIS A 70 5.55 -8.13 -4.53
CA HIS A 70 6.76 -8.74 -5.10
C HIS A 70 7.90 -8.76 -4.10
N PHE A 71 8.20 -7.63 -3.46
CA PHE A 71 9.30 -7.53 -2.50
C PHE A 71 9.17 -8.56 -1.35
N PHE A 72 7.98 -8.67 -0.75
CA PHE A 72 7.77 -9.61 0.36
C PHE A 72 7.62 -11.07 -0.07
N SER A 73 7.14 -11.33 -1.28
CA SER A 73 7.06 -12.68 -1.82
C SER A 73 8.44 -13.29 -2.05
N HIS A 74 9.41 -12.49 -2.52
CA HIS A 74 10.79 -12.95 -2.69
C HIS A 74 11.48 -13.19 -1.34
N ALA A 75 11.28 -12.32 -0.36
CA ALA A 75 11.85 -12.48 0.98
C ALA A 75 11.36 -13.75 1.70
N THR A 76 10.12 -14.17 1.46
CA THR A 76 9.55 -15.39 2.07
C THR A 76 10.10 -16.67 1.41
N ALA A 77 10.41 -16.62 0.11
CA ALA A 77 10.97 -17.76 -0.61
C ALA A 77 12.40 -18.10 -0.14
N GLU A 78 13.23 -17.09 0.11
CA GLU A 78 14.61 -17.28 0.59
C GLU A 78 14.65 -17.91 2.00
N LEU A 79 13.68 -17.62 2.86
CA LEU A 79 13.59 -18.18 4.22
C LEU A 79 13.05 -19.62 4.27
N SER A 80 12.53 -20.16 3.16
CA SER A 80 11.92 -21.50 3.11
C SER A 80 12.86 -22.58 2.57
N ASP A 81 14.07 -22.21 2.14
CA ASP A 81 15.08 -23.10 1.53
C ASP A 81 16.21 -23.52 2.52
N GLU A 82 16.09 -23.16 3.81
CA GLU A 82 17.00 -23.55 4.91
C GLU A 82 16.35 -24.59 5.84
#